data_AF-A0AAT9T8S6-F1
#
_entry.id   AF-A0AAT9T8S6-F1
#
_cell.length_a   1.000
_cell.length_b   1.000
_cell.length_c   1.000
_cell.angle_alpha   90.00
_cell.angle_beta   90.00
_cell.angle_gamma   90.00
#
_symmetry.space_group_name_H-M   'P 1'
#
loop_
_entity.id
_entity.type
_entity.pdbx_description
1 polymer ?
#
loop_
_entity_poly.entity_id
_entity_poly.type
_entity_poly.pdbx_seq_one_letter_code
_entity_poly.pdbx_strand_id
1 'polypeptide(L)'
;MTSNNVTVTEPVEPSETALSKTVDDRLIDELVGRAQAEGLQLTGEGGLLQQLTKRLLESALEGEITDHLGYDKHDPAGKNGGNSRNGTRAKTVLTDVGPVEKTVPRDREGSFEPKIVKKRQKRLSGADEMVISLAAKGLTTGEVQAHLAEVYGADVSCQTIGDKIAKLLKPVYTAATEDAALERFAEFADTWGKKYPAIVRLWENVWEEFTPFLRFDTDIRRIVCTTNAIESVNARIRRAVKARGHFSNEQAALKCVYMAIMSLDPTGTGQARWTTHWKTALNAFDITFDGRFSAARQ
;
A
#
# COMPACT_ATOMS: atom_id res chain seq x y z
N MET A 1 31.59 -34.96 31.69
CA MET A 1 30.25 -35.06 32.28
C MET A 1 29.63 -33.68 32.23
N THR A 2 28.46 -33.60 31.57
CA THR A 2 27.33 -32.65 31.76
C THR A 2 27.60 -31.14 31.75
N SER A 3 26.89 -30.27 31.04
CA SER A 3 25.82 -30.36 30.04
C SER A 3 25.66 -28.96 29.42
N ASN A 4 25.52 -28.88 28.10
CA ASN A 4 25.08 -27.66 27.40
C ASN A 4 23.58 -27.48 27.64
N ASN A 5 23.16 -26.28 28.08
CA ASN A 5 21.75 -25.92 28.21
C ASN A 5 21.32 -25.17 26.94
N VAL A 6 20.80 -25.91 25.96
CA VAL A 6 20.13 -25.36 24.77
C VAL A 6 18.68 -25.09 25.17
N THR A 7 18.32 -23.82 25.30
CA THR A 7 16.93 -23.41 25.51
C THR A 7 16.19 -23.59 24.19
N VAL A 8 15.50 -24.72 24.06
CA VAL A 8 14.54 -24.97 22.99
C VAL A 8 13.35 -24.04 23.23
N THR A 9 13.20 -23.02 22.41
CA THR A 9 11.96 -22.25 22.29
C THR A 9 10.90 -23.16 21.68
N GLU A 10 9.94 -23.59 22.51
CA GLU A 10 8.75 -24.32 22.07
C GLU A 10 7.93 -23.48 21.08
N PRO A 11 7.29 -24.12 20.08
CA PRO A 11 6.36 -23.45 19.19
C PRO A 11 5.11 -23.05 19.97
N VAL A 12 4.83 -21.75 20.02
CA VAL A 12 3.60 -21.19 20.58
C VAL A 12 2.43 -21.60 19.66
N GLU A 13 1.65 -22.59 20.08
CA GLU A 13 0.36 -22.88 19.44
C GLU A 13 -0.56 -21.66 19.54
N PRO A 14 -1.30 -21.30 18.47
CA PRO A 14 -2.23 -20.19 18.52
C PRO A 14 -3.35 -20.48 19.52
N SER A 15 -3.56 -19.58 20.47
CA SER A 15 -4.52 -19.77 21.55
C SER A 15 -5.97 -19.75 21.05
N GLU A 16 -6.52 -20.90 20.69
CA GLU A 16 -7.97 -21.05 20.44
C GLU A 16 -8.82 -20.72 21.68
N THR A 17 -8.25 -20.85 22.88
CA THR A 17 -8.97 -20.79 24.16
C THR A 17 -9.29 -19.37 24.64
N ALA A 18 -8.72 -18.32 24.04
CA ALA A 18 -8.92 -16.94 24.49
C ALA A 18 -10.20 -16.30 23.91
N LEU A 19 -10.60 -16.64 22.67
CA LEU A 19 -11.78 -16.06 22.02
C LEU A 19 -13.10 -16.54 22.63
N SER A 20 -13.17 -17.80 23.11
CA SER A 20 -14.42 -18.39 23.61
C SER A 20 -14.86 -17.85 24.98
N LYS A 21 -14.00 -17.11 25.70
CA LYS A 21 -14.34 -16.51 27.01
C LYS A 21 -14.79 -15.06 26.94
N THR A 22 -14.63 -14.41 25.79
CA THR A 22 -14.92 -12.97 25.63
C THR A 22 -16.29 -12.67 25.03
N VAL A 23 -16.93 -13.64 24.37
CA VAL A 23 -18.23 -13.47 23.73
C VAL A 23 -19.14 -14.62 24.17
N ASP A 24 -20.29 -14.29 24.74
CA ASP A 24 -21.29 -15.27 25.19
C ASP A 24 -22.03 -15.84 23.97
N ASP A 25 -22.01 -17.16 23.79
CA ASP A 25 -22.66 -17.85 22.68
C ASP A 25 -24.17 -17.52 22.57
N ARG A 26 -24.83 -17.27 23.72
CA ARG A 26 -26.25 -16.89 23.74
C ARG A 26 -26.50 -15.50 23.13
N LEU A 27 -25.57 -14.57 23.35
CA LEU A 27 -25.65 -13.23 22.76
C LEU A 27 -25.42 -13.28 21.25
N ILE A 28 -24.56 -14.20 20.78
CA ILE A 28 -24.34 -14.42 19.35
C ILE A 28 -25.62 -14.95 18.69
N ASP A 29 -26.24 -15.98 19.27
CA ASP A 29 -27.48 -16.56 18.75
C ASP A 29 -28.62 -15.54 18.69
N GLU A 30 -28.75 -14.69 19.71
CA GLU A 30 -29.74 -13.62 19.74
C GLU A 30 -29.47 -12.55 18.67
N LEU A 31 -28.22 -12.15 18.47
CA LEU A 31 -27.83 -11.19 17.44
C LEU A 31 -28.06 -11.73 16.03
N VAL A 32 -27.71 -12.99 15.78
CA VAL A 32 -27.94 -13.66 14.49
C VAL A 32 -29.44 -13.82 14.24
N GLY A 33 -30.23 -14.22 15.24
CA GLY A 33 -31.68 -14.36 15.13
C GLY A 33 -32.38 -13.04 14.80
N ARG A 34 -31.98 -11.93 15.45
CA ARG A 34 -32.50 -10.58 15.13
C ARG A 34 -32.10 -10.12 13.73
N ALA A 35 -30.84 -10.35 13.35
CA ALA A 35 -30.36 -9.99 12.02
C ALA A 35 -31.11 -10.73 10.91
N GLN A 36 -31.36 -12.03 11.09
CA GLN A 36 -32.15 -12.83 10.15
C GLN A 36 -33.61 -12.35 10.09
N ALA A 37 -34.21 -11.97 11.21
CA ALA A 37 -35.57 -11.43 11.25
C ALA A 37 -35.70 -10.08 10.52
N GLU A 38 -34.64 -9.27 10.54
CA GLU A 38 -34.54 -7.99 9.82
C GLU A 38 -34.07 -8.15 8.37
N GLY A 39 -33.80 -9.38 7.91
CA GLY A 39 -33.34 -9.68 6.55
C GLY A 39 -31.91 -9.25 6.27
N LEU A 40 -31.09 -9.01 7.31
CA LEU A 40 -29.70 -8.62 7.17
C LEU A 40 -28.84 -9.83 6.75
N GLN A 41 -27.99 -9.62 5.75
CA GLN A 41 -26.97 -10.60 5.38
C GLN A 41 -25.86 -10.65 6.45
N LEU A 42 -25.24 -11.81 6.63
CA LEU A 42 -24.11 -11.98 7.56
C LEU A 42 -22.90 -11.13 7.14
N THR A 43 -22.60 -11.17 5.84
CA THR A 43 -21.50 -10.44 5.16
C THR A 43 -22.06 -9.56 4.05
N GLY A 44 -21.27 -8.61 3.54
CA GLY A 44 -21.67 -7.70 2.47
C GLY A 44 -22.07 -6.30 2.98
N GLU A 45 -22.37 -5.39 2.05
CA GLU A 45 -22.70 -3.99 2.37
C GLU A 45 -24.01 -3.90 3.18
N GLY A 46 -23.95 -3.28 4.35
CA GLY A 46 -25.01 -3.22 5.35
C GLY A 46 -25.14 -4.46 6.24
N GLY A 47 -24.31 -5.50 6.06
CA GLY A 47 -24.43 -6.78 6.78
C GLY A 47 -24.07 -6.72 8.27
N LEU A 48 -24.48 -7.75 9.02
CA LEU A 48 -24.32 -7.83 10.49
C LEU A 48 -22.87 -7.62 10.92
N LEU A 49 -21.92 -8.31 10.28
CA LEU A 49 -20.50 -8.21 10.65
C LEU A 49 -19.94 -6.80 10.40
N GLN A 50 -20.40 -6.10 9.37
CA GLN A 50 -19.99 -4.73 9.08
C GLN A 50 -20.51 -3.75 10.14
N GLN A 51 -21.77 -3.93 10.59
CA GLN A 51 -22.36 -3.13 11.66
C GLN A 51 -21.70 -3.37 13.01
N LEU A 52 -21.38 -4.64 13.33
CA LEU A 52 -20.63 -4.99 14.54
C LEU A 52 -19.22 -4.39 14.50
N THR A 53 -18.53 -4.52 13.37
CA THR A 53 -17.19 -3.94 13.18
C THR A 53 -17.23 -2.42 13.31
N LYS A 54 -18.25 -1.75 12.75
CA LYS A 54 -18.49 -0.32 12.94
C LYS A 54 -18.63 0.03 14.43
N ARG A 55 -19.51 -0.68 15.13
CA ARG A 55 -19.80 -0.40 16.54
C ARG A 55 -18.59 -0.60 17.43
N LEU A 56 -17.81 -1.66 17.20
CA LEU A 56 -16.56 -1.93 17.90
C LEU A 56 -15.53 -0.83 17.66
N LEU A 57 -15.33 -0.41 16.40
CA LEU A 57 -14.40 0.66 16.07
C LEU A 57 -14.80 2.01 16.69
N GLU A 58 -16.09 2.36 16.66
CA GLU A 58 -16.60 3.59 17.29
C GLU A 58 -16.46 3.54 18.81
N SER A 59 -16.78 2.40 19.43
CA SER A 59 -16.65 2.22 20.88
C SER A 59 -15.19 2.35 21.33
N ALA A 60 -14.26 1.75 20.58
CA ALA A 60 -12.85 1.80 20.93
C ALA A 60 -12.26 3.20 20.72
N LEU A 61 -12.67 3.92 19.68
CA LEU A 61 -12.30 5.32 19.46
C LEU A 61 -12.88 6.26 20.53
N GLU A 62 -14.08 5.99 21.02
CA GLU A 62 -14.68 6.75 22.12
C GLU A 62 -13.91 6.56 23.42
N GLY A 63 -13.43 5.33 23.69
CA GLY A 63 -12.52 5.04 24.79
C GLY A 63 -11.18 5.78 24.67
N GLU A 64 -10.55 5.75 23.48
CA GLU A 64 -9.28 6.47 23.27
C GLU A 64 -9.38 7.98 23.52
N ILE A 65 -10.49 8.62 23.14
CA ILE A 65 -10.66 10.06 23.39
C ILE A 65 -11.03 10.34 24.86
N THR A 66 -11.72 9.42 25.55
CA THR A 66 -11.89 9.49 27.01
C THR A 66 -10.52 9.46 27.69
N ASP A 67 -9.65 8.51 27.32
CA ASP A 67 -8.31 8.40 27.87
C ASP A 67 -7.45 9.64 27.56
N HIS A 68 -7.55 10.18 26.34
CA HIS A 68 -6.81 11.37 25.91
C HIS A 68 -7.23 12.63 26.69
N LEU A 69 -8.52 12.81 26.93
CA LEU A 69 -9.04 13.98 27.63
C LEU A 69 -9.06 13.80 29.16
N GLY A 70 -9.00 12.56 29.64
CA GLY A 70 -9.07 12.21 31.06
C GLY A 70 -10.49 12.28 31.66
N TYR A 71 -11.53 12.39 30.83
CA TYR A 71 -12.92 12.44 31.27
C TYR A 71 -13.91 11.97 30.19
N ASP A 72 -15.07 11.50 30.67
CA ASP A 72 -16.13 10.96 29.82
C ASP A 72 -16.97 12.04 29.13
N LYS A 73 -17.73 11.61 28.11
CA LYS A 73 -18.64 12.51 27.40
C LYS A 73 -19.69 13.06 28.38
N HIS A 74 -19.81 14.39 28.43
CA HIS A 74 -20.68 15.14 29.35
C HIS A 74 -20.30 15.12 30.83
N ASP A 75 -19.10 14.63 31.17
CA ASP A 75 -18.62 14.65 32.54
C ASP A 75 -18.37 16.11 33.01
N PRO A 76 -18.90 16.52 34.18
CA PRO A 76 -18.59 17.81 34.81
C PRO A 76 -17.09 18.10 34.96
N ALA A 77 -16.23 17.07 35.10
CA ALA A 77 -14.79 17.20 35.19
C ALA A 77 -14.15 17.89 33.96
N GLY A 78 -14.82 17.84 32.80
CA GLY A 78 -14.37 18.52 31.58
C GLY A 78 -14.67 20.02 31.53
N LYS A 79 -15.39 20.58 32.49
CA LYS A 79 -15.70 22.03 32.52
C LYS A 79 -14.44 22.83 32.87
N ASN A 80 -14.12 23.84 32.05
CA ASN A 80 -12.91 24.68 32.18
C ASN A 80 -11.57 23.93 32.02
N GLY A 81 -11.56 22.72 31.45
CA GLY A 81 -10.37 21.85 31.33
C GLY A 81 -9.40 22.15 30.17
N GLY A 82 -9.43 23.35 29.58
CA GLY A 82 -8.59 23.73 28.43
C GLY A 82 -9.03 23.08 27.11
N ASN A 83 -8.89 21.76 26.98
CA ASN A 83 -9.30 21.00 25.79
C ASN A 83 -10.66 20.31 26.00
N SER A 84 -11.47 20.24 24.94
CA SER A 84 -12.81 19.66 24.98
C SER A 84 -13.17 18.87 23.73
N ARG A 85 -14.09 17.91 23.86
CA ARG A 85 -14.67 17.20 22.71
C ARG A 85 -15.37 18.21 21.80
N ASN A 86 -15.10 18.15 20.50
CA ASN A 86 -15.63 19.07 19.49
C ASN A 86 -16.24 18.32 18.31
N GLY A 87 -17.26 17.52 18.61
CA GLY A 87 -18.03 16.77 17.62
C GLY A 87 -17.24 15.60 17.02
N THR A 88 -17.68 15.20 15.82
CA THR A 88 -17.23 13.98 15.16
C THR A 88 -17.02 14.19 13.67
N ARG A 89 -16.25 13.31 13.04
CA ARG A 89 -16.02 13.30 11.60
C ARG A 89 -16.31 11.92 11.01
N ALA A 90 -17.05 11.87 9.91
CA ALA A 90 -17.21 10.65 9.14
C ALA A 90 -15.89 10.22 8.47
N LYS A 91 -15.58 8.94 8.56
CA LYS A 91 -14.43 8.32 7.89
C LYS A 91 -14.86 6.95 7.40
N THR A 92 -14.55 6.62 6.15
CA THR A 92 -14.64 5.25 5.64
C THR A 92 -13.29 4.57 5.75
N VAL A 93 -13.25 3.33 6.29
CA VAL A 93 -12.04 2.51 6.38
C VAL A 93 -12.36 1.15 5.82
N LEU A 94 -11.48 0.67 4.97
CA LEU A 94 -11.57 -0.67 4.43
C LEU A 94 -11.14 -1.68 5.50
N THR A 95 -12.00 -2.66 5.76
CA THR A 95 -11.79 -3.79 6.67
C THR A 95 -11.98 -5.10 5.91
N ASP A 96 -11.69 -6.24 6.54
CA ASP A 96 -11.81 -7.56 5.92
C ASP A 96 -13.27 -7.94 5.61
N VAL A 97 -14.23 -7.33 6.30
CA VAL A 97 -15.68 -7.48 6.03
C VAL A 97 -16.23 -6.42 5.07
N GLY A 98 -15.35 -5.61 4.45
CA GLY A 98 -15.72 -4.55 3.51
C GLY A 98 -15.50 -3.13 4.03
N PRO A 99 -15.94 -2.10 3.27
CA PRO A 99 -15.75 -0.69 3.63
C PRO A 99 -16.67 -0.27 4.78
N VAL A 100 -16.12 0.06 5.95
CA VAL A 100 -16.89 0.51 7.12
C VAL A 100 -16.83 2.03 7.25
N GLU A 101 -17.99 2.68 7.12
CA GLU A 101 -18.17 4.08 7.53
C GLU A 101 -18.34 4.18 9.04
N LYS A 102 -17.43 4.90 9.70
CA LYS A 102 -17.49 5.15 11.15
C LYS A 102 -17.34 6.62 11.48
N THR A 103 -17.78 6.93 12.68
CA THR A 103 -17.73 8.24 13.29
C THR A 103 -16.47 8.35 14.15
N VAL A 104 -15.54 9.24 13.79
CA VAL A 104 -14.30 9.46 14.55
C VAL A 104 -14.46 10.70 15.44
N PRO A 105 -14.31 10.59 16.76
CA PRO A 105 -14.41 11.73 17.65
C PRO A 105 -13.20 12.67 17.49
N ARG A 106 -13.41 13.95 17.83
CA ARG A 106 -12.40 15.01 17.70
C ARG A 106 -12.36 15.87 18.96
N ASP A 107 -11.18 16.35 19.31
CA ASP A 107 -10.95 17.36 20.32
C ASP A 107 -10.85 18.78 19.71
N ARG A 108 -11.05 19.80 20.54
CA ARG A 108 -11.09 21.21 20.13
C ARG A 108 -9.72 21.70 19.66
N GLU A 109 -8.66 21.28 20.34
CA GLU A 109 -7.28 21.66 20.01
C GLU A 109 -6.69 20.87 18.83
N GLY A 110 -7.28 19.72 18.48
CA GLY A 110 -6.80 18.85 17.40
C GLY A 110 -5.59 17.99 17.79
N SER A 111 -5.28 17.91 19.09
CA SER A 111 -4.16 17.16 19.65
C SER A 111 -4.44 15.66 19.76
N PHE A 112 -5.69 15.22 19.61
CA PHE A 112 -6.05 13.80 19.68
C PHE A 112 -5.42 13.00 18.53
N GLU A 113 -4.62 11.98 18.85
CA GLU A 113 -4.00 11.06 17.89
C GLU A 113 -4.48 9.62 18.11
N PRO A 114 -5.53 9.17 17.39
CA PRO A 114 -6.09 7.84 17.58
C PRO A 114 -5.09 6.74 17.18
N LYS A 115 -5.04 5.66 17.97
CA LYS A 115 -4.10 4.55 17.77
C LYS A 115 -4.71 3.44 16.93
N ILE A 116 -5.97 3.09 17.19
CA ILE A 116 -6.70 2.02 16.47
C ILE A 116 -6.92 2.39 15.00
N VAL A 117 -7.39 3.62 14.73
CA VAL A 117 -7.59 4.13 13.37
C VAL A 117 -6.81 5.43 13.19
N LYS A 118 -5.54 5.33 12.79
CA LYS A 118 -4.62 6.48 12.69
C LYS A 118 -5.17 7.59 11.77
N LYS A 119 -4.75 8.84 12.02
CA LYS A 119 -5.05 9.97 11.12
C LYS A 119 -4.66 9.61 9.68
N ARG A 120 -5.57 9.88 8.74
CA ARG A 120 -5.44 9.58 7.29
C ARG A 120 -5.34 8.09 6.90
N GLN A 121 -5.28 7.14 7.84
CA GLN A 121 -5.30 5.70 7.52
C GLN A 121 -6.64 5.29 6.92
N LYS A 122 -6.66 4.79 5.69
CA LYS A 122 -7.91 4.40 4.98
C LYS A 122 -8.19 2.89 5.02
N ARG A 123 -7.29 2.08 5.57
CA ARG A 123 -7.37 0.61 5.56
C ARG A 123 -6.89 0.03 6.89
N LEU A 124 -7.58 -0.97 7.41
CA LEU A 124 -7.14 -1.79 8.53
C LEU A 124 -6.43 -3.06 7.99
N SER A 125 -5.56 -3.64 8.79
CA SER A 125 -4.69 -4.78 8.41
C SER A 125 -5.53 -5.98 7.96
N GLY A 126 -5.17 -6.57 6.81
CA GLY A 126 -5.83 -7.74 6.20
C GLY A 126 -6.09 -7.56 4.70
N ALA A 127 -6.78 -6.48 4.31
CA ALA A 127 -7.00 -6.10 2.90
C ALA A 127 -5.70 -5.93 2.09
N ASP A 128 -4.63 -5.51 2.75
CA ASP A 128 -3.31 -5.33 2.14
C ASP A 128 -2.67 -6.66 1.74
N GLU A 129 -2.85 -7.71 2.55
CA GLU A 129 -2.28 -9.03 2.29
C GLU A 129 -2.99 -9.73 1.13
N MET A 130 -4.31 -9.52 1.02
CA MET A 130 -5.16 -10.09 -0.02
C MET A 130 -4.88 -9.50 -1.39
N VAL A 131 -4.71 -8.17 -1.47
CA VAL A 131 -4.28 -7.45 -2.67
C VAL A 131 -3.00 -8.07 -3.24
N ILE A 132 -2.00 -8.30 -2.38
CA ILE A 132 -0.71 -8.83 -2.80
C ILE A 132 -0.82 -10.33 -3.15
N SER A 133 -1.67 -11.09 -2.43
CA SER A 133 -1.92 -12.52 -2.71
C SER A 133 -2.54 -12.74 -4.09
N LEU A 134 -3.53 -11.91 -4.44
CA LEU A 134 -4.18 -11.98 -5.75
C LEU A 134 -3.22 -11.58 -6.87
N ALA A 135 -2.43 -10.51 -6.69
CA ALA A 135 -1.40 -10.12 -7.66
C ALA A 135 -0.33 -11.22 -7.84
N ALA A 136 0.09 -11.87 -6.75
CA ALA A 136 1.04 -12.96 -6.77
C ALA A 136 0.48 -14.26 -7.37
N LYS A 137 -0.83 -14.39 -7.56
CA LYS A 137 -1.45 -15.50 -8.32
C LYS A 137 -1.47 -15.23 -9.83
N GLY A 138 -0.85 -14.13 -10.28
CA GLY A 138 -0.74 -13.77 -11.69
C GLY A 138 -1.92 -12.95 -12.20
N LEU A 139 -2.84 -12.53 -11.33
CA LEU A 139 -3.88 -11.58 -11.71
C LEU A 139 -3.24 -10.22 -11.96
N THR A 140 -3.65 -9.59 -13.05
CA THR A 140 -3.33 -8.19 -13.33
C THR A 140 -3.90 -7.32 -12.22
N THR A 141 -3.27 -6.19 -11.95
CA THR A 141 -3.75 -5.20 -10.96
C THR A 141 -5.19 -4.73 -11.24
N GLY A 142 -5.65 -4.79 -12.49
CA GLY A 142 -7.05 -4.53 -12.87
C GLY A 142 -8.01 -5.66 -12.47
N GLU A 143 -7.61 -6.93 -12.64
CA GLU A 143 -8.39 -8.09 -12.19
C GLU A 143 -8.45 -8.17 -10.66
N VAL A 144 -7.35 -7.84 -9.97
CA VAL A 144 -7.35 -7.73 -8.50
C VAL A 144 -8.30 -6.64 -8.04
N GLN A 145 -8.30 -5.48 -8.70
CA GLN A 145 -9.24 -4.40 -8.43
C GLN A 145 -10.69 -4.85 -8.64
N ALA A 146 -10.99 -5.53 -9.74
CA ALA A 146 -12.33 -6.03 -10.04
C ALA A 146 -12.81 -7.06 -9.00
N HIS A 147 -11.96 -8.02 -8.64
CA HIS A 147 -12.28 -9.04 -7.64
C HIS A 147 -12.51 -8.44 -6.25
N LEU A 148 -11.73 -7.43 -5.86
CA LEU A 148 -11.91 -6.75 -4.57
C LEU A 148 -13.18 -5.89 -4.55
N ALA A 149 -13.56 -5.30 -5.68
CA ALA A 149 -14.82 -4.57 -5.80
C ALA A 149 -16.02 -5.53 -5.74
N GLU A 150 -15.94 -6.67 -6.43
CA GLU A 150 -17.04 -7.65 -6.53
C GLU A 150 -17.27 -8.42 -5.22
N VAL A 151 -16.20 -8.95 -4.62
CA VAL A 151 -16.32 -9.85 -3.45
C VAL A 151 -16.40 -9.06 -2.13
N TYR A 152 -15.72 -7.90 -2.06
CA TYR A 152 -15.57 -7.15 -0.80
C TYR A 152 -16.12 -5.72 -0.86
N GLY A 153 -16.72 -5.30 -1.98
CA GLY A 153 -17.23 -3.93 -2.15
C GLY A 153 -16.13 -2.86 -2.09
N ALA A 154 -14.86 -3.23 -2.30
CA ALA A 154 -13.72 -2.39 -2.03
C ALA A 154 -13.17 -1.73 -3.30
N ASP A 155 -13.23 -0.40 -3.39
CA ASP A 155 -12.55 0.33 -4.47
C ASP A 155 -11.05 0.48 -4.16
N VAL A 156 -10.24 -0.41 -4.75
CA VAL A 156 -8.78 -0.39 -4.66
C VAL A 156 -8.20 -0.09 -6.03
N SER A 157 -7.61 1.09 -6.20
CA SER A 157 -6.95 1.43 -7.45
C SER A 157 -5.76 0.51 -7.72
N CYS A 158 -5.58 0.10 -8.97
CA CYS A 158 -4.39 -0.58 -9.48
C CYS A 158 -3.07 0.05 -8.99
N GLN A 159 -2.99 1.38 -8.91
CA GLN A 159 -1.84 2.11 -8.38
C GLN A 159 -1.51 1.71 -6.93
N THR A 160 -2.53 1.61 -6.07
CA THR A 160 -2.35 1.27 -4.65
C THR A 160 -1.76 -0.12 -4.45
N ILE A 161 -2.03 -1.04 -5.40
CA ILE A 161 -1.52 -2.41 -5.40
C ILE A 161 -0.03 -2.40 -5.76
N GLY A 162 0.32 -1.70 -6.85
CA GLY A 162 1.72 -1.56 -7.29
C GLY A 162 2.60 -0.87 -6.25
N ASP A 163 2.12 0.21 -5.63
CA ASP A 163 2.88 1.00 -4.65
C ASP A 163 3.32 0.16 -3.44
N LYS A 164 2.51 -0.82 -3.01
CA LYS A 164 2.83 -1.70 -1.87
C LYS A 164 3.91 -2.70 -2.21
N ILE A 165 3.75 -3.39 -3.34
CA ILE A 165 4.73 -4.37 -3.81
C ILE A 165 6.08 -3.67 -4.03
N ALA A 166 6.05 -2.49 -4.67
CA ALA A 166 7.23 -1.66 -4.83
C ALA A 166 7.86 -1.28 -3.49
N LYS A 167 7.06 -0.92 -2.47
CA LYS A 167 7.56 -0.58 -1.13
C LYS A 167 8.22 -1.78 -0.43
N LEU A 168 7.68 -2.98 -0.58
CA LEU A 168 8.25 -4.21 0.00
C LEU A 168 9.57 -4.60 -0.67
N LEU A 169 9.69 -4.40 -1.99
CA LEU A 169 10.89 -4.71 -2.75
C LEU A 169 11.92 -3.58 -2.76
N LYS A 170 11.55 -2.39 -2.27
CA LYS A 170 12.45 -1.22 -2.19
C LYS A 170 13.77 -1.52 -1.50
N PRO A 171 13.83 -2.22 -0.36
CA PRO A 171 15.09 -2.58 0.29
C PRO A 171 16.01 -3.43 -0.60
N VAL A 172 15.47 -4.21 -1.53
CA VAL A 172 16.25 -5.08 -2.45
C VAL A 172 17.00 -4.22 -3.46
N TYR A 173 16.30 -3.39 -4.24
CA TYR A 173 16.92 -2.58 -5.29
C TYR A 173 17.60 -1.30 -4.79
N THR A 174 17.47 -0.97 -3.51
CA THR A 174 18.22 0.15 -2.89
C THR A 174 19.40 -0.30 -2.05
N ALA A 175 19.68 -1.61 -1.99
CA ALA A 175 20.83 -2.16 -1.27
C ALA A 175 22.16 -1.68 -1.85
N ALA A 176 23.17 -1.51 -0.99
CA ALA A 176 24.47 -0.97 -1.39
C ALA A 176 25.27 -1.95 -2.27
N THR A 177 25.22 -3.24 -1.92
CA THR A 177 25.94 -4.34 -2.59
C THR A 177 24.96 -5.42 -3.05
N GLU A 178 25.45 -6.30 -3.92
CA GLU A 178 24.71 -7.49 -4.36
C GLU A 178 24.39 -8.43 -3.20
N ASP A 179 25.37 -8.71 -2.34
CA ASP A 179 25.17 -9.56 -1.15
C ASP A 179 24.08 -8.99 -0.23
N ALA A 180 24.09 -7.68 0.00
CA ALA A 180 23.06 -7.02 0.80
C ALA A 180 21.69 -7.10 0.10
N ALA A 181 21.63 -7.03 -1.23
CA ALA A 181 20.37 -7.19 -1.96
C ALA A 181 19.83 -8.63 -1.84
N LEU A 182 20.72 -9.63 -1.92
CA LEU A 182 20.39 -11.04 -1.73
C LEU A 182 19.83 -11.29 -0.32
N GLU A 183 20.47 -10.75 0.72
CA GLU A 183 19.96 -10.85 2.10
C GLU A 183 18.57 -10.23 2.24
N ARG A 184 18.35 -9.02 1.70
CA ARG A 184 17.01 -8.38 1.74
C ARG A 184 15.98 -9.14 0.94
N PHE A 185 16.38 -9.77 -0.16
CA PHE A 185 15.49 -10.61 -0.95
C PHE A 185 15.16 -11.92 -0.23
N ALA A 186 16.11 -12.53 0.48
CA ALA A 186 15.89 -13.69 1.33
C ALA A 186 14.94 -13.36 2.48
N GLU A 187 15.14 -12.24 3.19
CA GLU A 187 14.21 -11.76 4.23
C GLU A 187 12.78 -11.57 3.68
N PHE A 188 12.68 -11.02 2.46
CA PHE A 188 11.41 -10.89 1.76
C PHE A 188 10.81 -12.26 1.45
N ALA A 189 11.59 -13.21 0.93
CA ALA A 189 11.13 -14.55 0.59
C ALA A 189 10.75 -15.38 1.83
N ASP A 190 11.41 -15.21 2.97
CA ASP A 190 11.06 -15.88 4.21
C ASP A 190 9.74 -15.34 4.79
N THR A 191 9.61 -14.01 4.83
CA THR A 191 8.42 -13.36 5.38
C THR A 191 7.21 -13.56 4.47
N TRP A 192 7.43 -13.49 3.16
CA TRP A 192 6.35 -13.35 2.19
C TRP A 192 6.30 -14.45 1.14
N GLY A 193 7.34 -15.25 0.95
CA GLY A 193 7.41 -16.26 -0.13
C GLY A 193 6.36 -17.34 -0.03
N LYS A 194 5.93 -17.72 1.18
CA LYS A 194 4.76 -18.60 1.37
C LYS A 194 3.46 -17.97 0.87
N LYS A 195 3.31 -16.65 1.05
CA LYS A 195 2.13 -15.90 0.61
C LYS A 195 2.22 -15.51 -0.87
N TYR A 196 3.42 -15.20 -1.38
CA TYR A 196 3.70 -14.61 -2.71
C TYR A 196 4.76 -15.37 -3.51
N PRO A 197 4.57 -16.67 -3.79
CA PRO A 197 5.59 -17.50 -4.42
C PRO A 197 5.91 -17.06 -5.86
N ALA A 198 4.97 -16.45 -6.59
CA ALA A 198 5.25 -16.00 -7.96
C ALA A 198 6.14 -14.76 -8.01
N ILE A 199 6.05 -13.85 -7.03
CA ILE A 199 6.94 -12.69 -6.97
C ILE A 199 8.37 -13.17 -6.70
N VAL A 200 8.53 -14.12 -5.77
CA VAL A 200 9.82 -14.74 -5.49
C VAL A 200 10.37 -15.41 -6.75
N ARG A 201 9.59 -16.28 -7.41
CA ARG A 201 10.01 -16.92 -8.68
C ARG A 201 10.37 -15.93 -9.77
N LEU A 202 9.61 -14.85 -9.93
CA LEU A 202 9.91 -13.81 -10.92
C LEU A 202 11.28 -13.19 -10.65
N TRP A 203 11.52 -12.79 -9.40
CA TRP A 203 12.78 -12.16 -9.01
C TRP A 203 13.96 -13.14 -9.08
N GLU A 204 13.77 -14.41 -8.70
CA GLU A 204 14.76 -15.47 -8.90
C GLU A 204 15.12 -15.63 -10.38
N ASN A 205 14.12 -15.64 -11.27
CA ASN A 205 14.34 -15.80 -12.70
C ASN A 205 15.07 -14.62 -13.36
N VAL A 206 14.81 -13.39 -12.89
CA VAL A 206 15.42 -12.16 -13.45
C VAL A 206 16.62 -11.66 -12.65
N TRP A 207 17.05 -12.40 -11.62
CA TRP A 207 18.05 -11.93 -10.66
C TRP A 207 19.36 -11.54 -11.35
N GLU A 208 19.86 -12.38 -12.25
CA GLU A 208 21.09 -12.16 -13.01
C GLU A 208 21.01 -10.94 -13.94
N GLU A 209 19.82 -10.63 -14.46
CA GLU A 209 19.58 -9.42 -15.28
C GLU A 209 19.50 -8.16 -14.40
N PHE A 210 19.05 -8.32 -13.16
CA PHE A 210 18.95 -7.25 -12.17
C PHE A 210 20.29 -6.93 -11.50
N THR A 211 21.13 -7.92 -11.17
CA THR A 211 22.42 -7.72 -10.47
C THR A 211 23.30 -6.61 -11.07
N PRO A 212 23.48 -6.50 -12.41
CA PRO A 212 24.27 -5.43 -13.00
C PRO A 212 23.80 -4.02 -12.63
N PHE A 213 22.50 -3.83 -12.37
CA PHE A 213 21.96 -2.55 -11.93
C PHE A 213 22.53 -2.11 -10.57
N LEU A 214 22.84 -3.05 -9.68
CA LEU A 214 23.46 -2.78 -8.38
C LEU A 214 24.94 -2.38 -8.49
N ARG A 215 25.56 -2.45 -9.67
CA ARG A 215 26.94 -1.96 -9.86
C ARG A 215 27.01 -0.46 -10.09
N PHE A 216 25.90 0.17 -10.49
CA PHE A 216 25.86 1.62 -10.66
C PHE A 216 25.95 2.35 -9.33
N ASP A 217 26.42 3.59 -9.34
CA ASP A 217 26.34 4.46 -8.16
C ASP A 217 24.87 4.74 -7.77
N THR A 218 24.63 5.00 -6.49
CA THR A 218 23.29 5.30 -5.95
C THR A 218 22.59 6.47 -6.64
N ASP A 219 23.33 7.48 -7.10
CA ASP A 219 22.78 8.62 -7.83
C ASP A 219 22.32 8.23 -9.24
N ILE A 220 23.05 7.33 -9.91
CA ILE A 220 22.64 6.76 -11.20
C ILE A 220 21.40 5.89 -11.01
N ARG A 221 21.41 5.01 -10.00
CA ARG A 221 20.27 4.13 -9.66
C ARG A 221 19.01 4.94 -9.37
N ARG A 222 19.14 6.08 -8.68
CA ARG A 222 18.00 6.96 -8.38
C ARG A 222 17.32 7.44 -9.66
N ILE A 223 18.08 7.83 -10.68
CA ILE A 223 17.54 8.26 -11.97
C ILE A 223 16.86 7.11 -12.69
N VAL A 224 17.51 5.95 -12.78
CA VAL A 224 16.99 4.76 -13.48
C VAL A 224 15.70 4.23 -12.83
N CYS A 225 15.62 4.24 -11.49
CA CYS A 225 14.42 3.82 -10.76
C CYS A 225 13.28 4.84 -10.83
N THR A 226 13.49 6.06 -11.35
CA THR A 226 12.37 7.00 -11.51
C THR A 226 11.50 6.58 -12.70
N THR A 227 10.33 6.03 -12.42
CA THR A 227 9.36 5.68 -13.47
C THR A 227 8.59 6.90 -13.98
N ASN A 228 8.62 8.04 -13.27
CA ASN A 228 7.88 9.26 -13.61
C ASN A 228 8.01 9.68 -15.08
N ALA A 229 9.21 9.62 -15.66
CA ALA A 229 9.43 10.00 -17.05
C ALA A 229 8.74 9.03 -18.03
N ILE A 230 8.98 7.73 -17.85
CA ILE A 230 8.40 6.67 -18.69
C ILE A 230 6.87 6.65 -18.52
N GLU A 231 6.38 6.75 -17.28
CA GLU A 231 4.95 6.79 -16.96
C GLU A 231 4.26 8.01 -17.56
N SER A 232 4.88 9.19 -17.49
CA SER A 232 4.32 10.41 -18.07
C SER A 232 4.16 10.32 -19.60
N VAL A 233 5.19 9.78 -20.27
CA VAL A 233 5.16 9.51 -21.72
C VAL A 233 4.06 8.49 -22.04
N ASN A 234 4.06 7.34 -21.36
CA ASN A 234 3.07 6.28 -21.58
C ASN A 234 1.64 6.74 -21.29
N ALA A 235 1.41 7.54 -20.25
CA ALA A 235 0.10 8.08 -19.93
C ALA A 235 -0.45 8.98 -21.05
N ARG A 236 0.42 9.81 -21.66
CA ARG A 236 0.05 10.67 -22.80
C ARG A 236 -0.21 9.86 -24.07
N ILE A 237 0.64 8.87 -24.37
CA ILE A 237 0.41 7.95 -25.50
C ILE A 237 -0.93 7.23 -25.33
N ARG A 238 -1.20 6.66 -24.15
CA ARG A 238 -2.47 6.00 -23.85
C ARG A 238 -3.66 6.94 -24.01
N ARG A 239 -3.55 8.19 -23.56
CA ARG A 239 -4.61 9.20 -23.73
C ARG A 239 -4.88 9.49 -25.21
N ALA A 240 -3.84 9.70 -26.01
CA ALA A 240 -3.96 9.98 -27.44
C ALA A 240 -4.58 8.79 -28.21
N VAL A 241 -4.12 7.57 -27.90
CA VAL A 241 -4.64 6.32 -28.48
C VAL A 241 -6.11 6.10 -28.09
N LYS A 242 -6.45 6.26 -26.81
CA LYS A 242 -7.83 6.10 -26.31
C LYS A 242 -8.80 7.09 -26.95
N ALA A 243 -8.37 8.33 -27.21
CA ALA A 243 -9.18 9.33 -27.90
C ALA A 243 -9.45 8.97 -29.37
N ARG A 244 -8.56 8.21 -30.02
CA ARG A 244 -8.70 7.77 -31.41
C ARG A 244 -9.55 6.51 -31.57
N GLY A 245 -9.46 5.59 -30.61
CA GLY A 245 -10.20 4.32 -30.60
C GLY A 245 -9.60 3.26 -31.52
N HIS A 246 -9.66 3.44 -32.84
CA HIS A 246 -9.12 2.51 -33.84
C HIS A 246 -8.24 3.25 -34.86
N PHE A 247 -7.33 2.50 -35.50
CA PHE A 247 -6.45 3.01 -36.55
C PHE A 247 -6.68 2.24 -37.85
N SER A 248 -6.70 2.95 -38.97
CA SER A 248 -6.89 2.37 -40.30
C SER A 248 -5.69 1.58 -40.81
N ASN A 249 -4.48 1.91 -40.34
CA ASN A 249 -3.24 1.20 -40.63
C ASN A 249 -2.16 1.55 -39.59
N GLU A 250 -1.04 0.84 -39.64
CA GLU A 250 0.12 1.04 -38.76
C GLU A 250 0.69 2.46 -38.84
N GLN A 251 0.76 3.04 -40.04
CA GLN A 251 1.28 4.40 -40.25
C GLN A 251 0.42 5.46 -39.54
N ALA A 252 -0.90 5.28 -39.49
CA ALA A 252 -1.80 6.16 -38.75
C ALA A 252 -1.56 6.07 -37.23
N ALA A 253 -1.29 4.87 -36.72
CA ALA A 253 -0.93 4.66 -35.32
C ALA A 253 0.43 5.30 -34.99
N LEU A 254 1.45 5.09 -35.83
CA LEU A 254 2.78 5.65 -35.65
C LEU A 254 2.77 7.18 -35.68
N LYS A 255 2.02 7.80 -36.60
CA LYS A 255 1.81 9.25 -36.63
C LYS A 255 1.14 9.78 -35.36
N CYS A 256 0.17 9.04 -34.81
CA CYS A 256 -0.49 9.43 -33.56
C CYS A 256 0.48 9.42 -32.38
N VAL A 257 1.29 8.37 -32.24
CA VAL A 257 2.34 8.27 -31.21
C VAL A 257 3.38 9.37 -31.38
N TYR A 258 3.85 9.60 -32.62
CA TYR A 258 4.81 10.66 -32.94
C TYR A 258 4.28 12.04 -32.50
N MET A 259 3.05 12.39 -32.88
CA MET A 259 2.44 13.66 -32.48
C MET A 259 2.25 13.78 -30.97
N ALA A 260 1.89 12.68 -30.29
CA ALA A 260 1.78 12.66 -28.83
C ALA A 260 3.12 12.93 -28.15
N ILE A 261 4.22 12.36 -28.67
CA ILE A 261 5.58 12.59 -28.17
C ILE A 261 6.03 14.02 -28.45
N MET A 262 5.86 14.53 -29.68
CA MET A 262 6.27 15.89 -30.03
C MET A 262 5.51 16.96 -29.23
N SER A 263 4.28 16.68 -28.80
CA SER A 263 3.52 17.56 -27.90
C SER A 263 4.03 17.60 -26.45
N LEU A 264 5.04 16.79 -26.08
CA LEU A 264 5.66 16.82 -24.74
C LEU A 264 6.45 18.09 -24.50
N ASP A 265 7.07 18.63 -25.55
CA ASP A 265 7.91 19.82 -25.47
C ASP A 265 7.63 20.76 -26.65
N PRO A 266 6.45 21.40 -26.69
CA PRO A 266 6.07 22.27 -27.79
C PRO A 266 6.98 23.50 -27.91
N THR A 267 7.69 23.86 -26.83
CA THR A 267 8.59 25.02 -26.75
C THR A 267 10.07 24.66 -26.82
N GLY A 268 10.43 23.37 -26.83
CA GLY A 268 11.82 22.90 -26.80
C GLY A 268 12.57 23.19 -25.48
N THR A 269 11.86 23.57 -24.42
CA THR A 269 12.42 23.95 -23.11
C THR A 269 12.18 22.91 -22.01
N GLY A 270 11.44 21.84 -22.32
CA GLY A 270 11.14 20.73 -21.43
C GLY A 270 12.39 19.96 -21.00
N GLN A 271 13.44 19.93 -21.83
CA GLN A 271 14.72 19.28 -21.51
C GLN A 271 15.33 19.77 -20.19
N ALA A 272 15.31 21.09 -19.94
CA ALA A 272 15.87 21.67 -18.71
C ALA A 272 15.12 21.20 -17.45
N ARG A 273 13.80 21.01 -17.57
CA ARG A 273 12.94 20.49 -16.49
C ARG A 273 13.16 19.00 -16.24
N TRP A 274 13.40 18.20 -17.29
CA TRP A 274 13.58 16.75 -17.15
C TRP A 274 14.98 16.35 -16.69
N THR A 275 15.97 17.22 -16.88
CA THR A 275 17.37 16.99 -16.51
C THR A 275 17.78 17.65 -15.19
N THR A 276 16.86 18.29 -14.46
CA THR A 276 17.17 19.07 -13.25
C THR A 276 17.94 18.26 -12.19
N HIS A 277 17.69 16.95 -12.07
CA HIS A 277 18.36 16.08 -11.11
C HIS A 277 19.50 15.23 -11.71
N TRP A 278 19.86 15.46 -12.97
CA TRP A 278 20.88 14.67 -13.65
C TRP A 278 22.32 15.07 -13.31
N LYS A 279 22.55 16.27 -12.75
CA LYS A 279 23.91 16.76 -12.52
C LYS A 279 24.76 15.83 -11.65
N THR A 280 24.21 15.29 -10.57
CA THR A 280 24.92 14.35 -9.69
C THR A 280 25.15 13.01 -10.38
N ALA A 281 24.12 12.49 -11.06
CA ALA A 281 24.23 11.25 -11.84
C ALA A 281 25.27 11.36 -12.97
N LEU A 282 25.35 12.51 -13.66
CA LEU A 282 26.33 12.76 -14.72
C LEU A 282 27.76 12.75 -14.19
N ASN A 283 28.00 13.28 -12.99
CA ASN A 283 29.31 13.20 -12.34
C ASN A 283 29.65 11.76 -11.98
N ALA A 284 28.68 11.00 -11.46
CA ALA A 284 28.88 9.58 -11.15
C ALA A 284 29.14 8.74 -12.41
N PHE A 285 28.48 9.05 -13.53
CA PHE A 285 28.75 8.42 -14.83
C PHE A 285 30.16 8.72 -15.33
N ASP A 286 30.65 9.95 -15.17
CA ASP A 286 32.00 10.35 -15.59
C ASP A 286 33.06 9.59 -14.79
N ILE A 287 32.85 9.38 -13.49
CA ILE A 287 33.73 8.58 -12.63
C ILE A 287 33.68 7.10 -13.02
N THR A 288 32.48 6.55 -13.24
CA THR A 288 32.29 5.11 -13.51
C THR A 288 32.76 4.70 -14.91
N PHE A 289 32.59 5.60 -15.88
CA PHE A 289 32.93 5.38 -17.29
C PHE A 289 33.92 6.44 -17.77
N ASP A 290 35.06 6.52 -17.08
CA ASP A 290 36.10 7.49 -17.38
C ASP A 290 36.49 7.48 -18.87
N GLY A 291 36.73 8.67 -19.41
CA GLY A 291 37.06 8.90 -20.81
C GLY A 291 35.90 8.77 -21.81
N ARG A 292 34.70 8.31 -21.42
CA ARG A 292 33.55 8.18 -22.35
C ARG A 292 32.69 9.43 -22.47
N PHE A 293 32.55 10.20 -21.39
CA PHE A 293 31.73 11.42 -21.35
C PHE A 293 32.56 12.70 -21.41
N SER A 294 33.74 12.69 -20.80
CA SER A 294 34.70 13.80 -20.81
C SER A 294 35.22 14.15 -22.22
N ALA A 295 35.32 13.17 -23.13
CA ALA A 295 35.67 13.39 -24.54
C ALA A 295 34.62 14.18 -25.34
N ALA A 296 33.36 14.25 -24.88
CA ALA A 296 32.27 14.96 -25.56
C ALA A 296 32.06 16.41 -25.05
N ARG A 297 32.85 16.87 -24.06
CA ARG A 297 32.80 18.23 -23.50
C ARG A 297 34.00 19.11 -23.91
N GLN A 298 34.95 18.59 -24.69
CA GLN A 298 36.00 19.35 -25.37
C GLN A 298 35.53 19.74 -26.78
#